data_AF-A0A4S2TTS1-F1
#
_entry.id   AF-A0A4S2TTS1-F1
#
_cell.length_a   1.000
_cell.length_b   1.000
_cell.length_c   1.000
_cell.angle_alpha   90.00
_cell.angle_beta   90.00
_cell.angle_gamma   90.00
#
_symmetry.space_group_name_H-M   'P 1'
#
loop_
_entity.id
_entity.type
_entity.pdbx_description
1 polymer ?
#
loop_
_entity_poly.entity_id
_entity_poly.type
_entity_poly.pdbx_seq_one_letter_code
_entity_poly.pdbx_strand_id
1 'polypeptide(L)'
;MIATDVRSKFVTETQAQRIAARWNGVYPAMRSILDTVIKAQREAGRPTVDVPRLEQVRREMGQQDRGTFKVCTHDPGAFSVHSAFSQVREVVAVTSIGHPDAGPILRLAGALADLVASTEIARQSERETARAGTVPAQQVDGGRRERADSEQTERGTR
;
A
#
# COMPACT_ATOMS: atom_id res chain seq x y z
N MET A 1 -12.90 -19.13 -9.41
CA MET A 1 -11.69 -19.65 -8.71
C MET A 1 -10.76 -18.47 -8.56
N ILE A 2 -10.39 -18.14 -7.33
CA ILE A 2 -10.30 -16.75 -6.88
C ILE A 2 -8.97 -16.49 -6.17
N ALA A 3 -8.33 -15.35 -6.47
CA ALA A 3 -7.19 -14.71 -5.79
C ALA A 3 -6.38 -15.64 -4.85
N THR A 4 -5.67 -16.62 -5.40
CA THR A 4 -4.85 -17.56 -4.63
C THR A 4 -3.48 -17.01 -4.23
N ASP A 5 -3.10 -15.81 -4.69
CA ASP A 5 -1.74 -15.30 -4.58
C ASP A 5 -1.75 -13.84 -4.07
N VAL A 6 -1.88 -13.67 -2.75
CA VAL A 6 -1.73 -12.37 -2.08
C VAL A 6 -0.24 -12.18 -1.78
N ARG A 7 0.46 -11.43 -2.63
CA ARG A 7 1.90 -11.19 -2.46
C ARG A 7 2.17 -9.99 -1.57
N SER A 8 2.40 -10.24 -0.29
CA SER A 8 3.04 -9.27 0.59
C SER A 8 3.91 -10.02 1.59
N LYS A 9 5.18 -9.63 1.70
CA LYS A 9 6.10 -10.18 2.71
C LYS A 9 5.63 -9.94 4.16
N PHE A 10 4.66 -9.04 4.35
CA PHE A 10 4.08 -8.70 5.65
C PHE A 10 2.71 -9.32 5.89
N VAL A 11 2.16 -10.07 4.93
CA VAL A 11 0.87 -10.74 5.05
C VAL A 11 1.13 -12.23 5.11
N THR A 12 0.70 -12.86 6.20
CA THR A 12 0.79 -14.32 6.33
C THR A 12 -0.17 -15.02 5.37
N GLU A 13 0.13 -16.26 5.00
CA GLU A 13 -0.74 -17.07 4.15
C GLU A 13 -2.16 -17.21 4.74
N THR A 14 -2.26 -17.42 6.06
CA THR A 14 -3.57 -17.51 6.74
C THR A 14 -4.36 -16.19 6.66
N GLN A 15 -3.70 -15.03 6.77
CA GLN A 15 -4.36 -13.73 6.58
C GLN A 15 -4.81 -13.54 5.13
N ALA A 16 -3.95 -13.92 4.17
CA ALA A 16 -4.27 -13.89 2.75
C ALA A 16 -5.51 -14.73 2.42
N GLN A 17 -5.56 -15.98 2.88
CA GLN A 17 -6.70 -16.88 2.67
C GLN A 17 -7.99 -16.33 3.31
N ARG A 18 -7.90 -15.77 4.53
CA ARG A 18 -9.06 -15.15 5.21
C ARG A 18 -9.59 -13.94 4.45
N ILE A 19 -8.70 -13.07 3.95
CA ILE A 19 -9.10 -11.90 3.15
C ILE A 19 -9.69 -12.33 1.82
N ALA A 20 -9.09 -13.30 1.13
CA ALA A 20 -9.63 -13.85 -0.10
C ALA A 20 -11.05 -14.39 0.13
N ALA A 21 -11.26 -15.23 1.15
CA ALA A 21 -12.59 -15.74 1.48
C ALA A 21 -13.62 -14.63 1.74
N ARG A 22 -13.24 -13.59 2.51
CA ARG A 22 -14.12 -12.43 2.78
C ARG A 22 -14.42 -11.61 1.54
N TRP A 23 -13.40 -11.33 0.72
CA TRP A 23 -13.55 -10.62 -0.56
C TRP A 23 -14.55 -11.35 -1.44
N ASN A 24 -14.37 -12.66 -1.61
CA ASN A 24 -15.17 -13.50 -2.50
C ASN A 24 -16.63 -13.56 -2.08
N GLY A 25 -16.88 -13.62 -0.77
CA GLY A 25 -18.25 -13.62 -0.24
C GLY A 25 -18.99 -12.30 -0.44
N VAL A 26 -18.28 -11.18 -0.56
CA VAL A 26 -18.86 -9.83 -0.55
C VAL A 26 -18.78 -9.14 -1.93
N TYR A 27 -17.85 -9.56 -2.79
CA TYR A 27 -17.61 -8.98 -4.11
C TYR A 27 -18.86 -8.91 -5.01
N PRO A 28 -19.71 -9.97 -5.11
CA PRO A 28 -20.93 -9.89 -5.90
C PRO A 28 -21.87 -8.76 -5.46
N ALA A 29 -22.03 -8.56 -4.15
CA ALA A 29 -22.87 -7.50 -3.59
C ALA A 29 -22.29 -6.11 -3.89
N MET A 30 -20.99 -5.91 -3.66
CA MET A 30 -20.32 -4.63 -3.96
C MET A 30 -20.43 -4.28 -5.45
N ARG A 31 -20.25 -5.27 -6.32
CA ARG A 31 -20.42 -5.09 -7.77
C ARG A 31 -21.85 -4.69 -8.12
N SER A 32 -22.85 -5.36 -7.54
CA SER A 32 -24.26 -5.03 -7.76
C SER A 32 -24.61 -3.63 -7.30
N ILE A 33 -24.12 -3.21 -6.13
CA ILE A 33 -24.32 -1.86 -5.60
C ILE A 33 -23.72 -0.82 -6.56
N LEU A 34 -22.47 -1.00 -6.99
CA LEU A 34 -21.83 -0.10 -7.95
C LEU A 34 -22.60 -0.05 -9.27
N ASP A 35 -23.02 -1.18 -9.82
CA ASP A 35 -23.82 -1.25 -11.05
C ASP A 35 -25.13 -0.44 -10.92
N THR A 36 -25.86 -0.61 -9.82
CA THR A 36 -27.10 0.11 -9.55
C THR A 36 -26.86 1.62 -9.38
N VAL A 37 -25.86 2.01 -8.59
CA VAL A 37 -25.54 3.44 -8.35
C VAL A 37 -25.07 4.12 -9.63
N ILE A 38 -24.17 3.51 -10.39
CA ILE A 38 -23.66 4.04 -11.67
C ILE A 38 -24.84 4.25 -12.63
N LYS A 39 -25.74 3.26 -12.75
CA LYS A 39 -26.91 3.37 -13.62
C LYS A 39 -27.80 4.54 -13.20
N ALA A 40 -28.21 4.59 -11.93
CA ALA A 40 -29.08 5.64 -11.41
C ALA A 40 -28.49 7.04 -11.58
N GLN A 41 -27.17 7.18 -11.39
CA GLN A 41 -26.48 8.47 -11.47
C GLN A 41 -26.25 8.94 -12.91
N ARG A 42 -26.15 8.01 -13.88
CA ARG A 42 -26.16 8.36 -15.31
C ARG A 42 -27.51 8.85 -15.79
N GLU A 43 -28.59 8.32 -15.23
CA GLU A 43 -29.97 8.71 -15.56
C GLU A 43 -30.41 9.97 -14.80
N ALA A 44 -29.70 10.36 -13.75
CA ALA A 44 -29.98 11.56 -12.98
C ALA A 44 -29.65 12.84 -13.78
N GLY A 45 -30.57 13.81 -13.79
CA GLY A 45 -30.34 15.10 -14.44
C GLY A 45 -29.21 15.93 -13.82
N ARG A 46 -28.81 15.62 -12.58
CA ARG A 46 -27.62 16.15 -11.92
C ARG A 46 -26.99 15.07 -11.03
N PRO A 47 -25.90 14.43 -11.47
CA PRO A 47 -25.20 13.44 -10.68
C PRO A 47 -24.72 14.02 -9.34
N THR A 48 -24.86 13.26 -8.26
CA THR A 48 -24.39 13.63 -6.91
C THR A 48 -23.09 12.94 -6.52
N VAL A 49 -22.59 12.05 -7.38
CA VAL A 49 -21.34 11.30 -7.19
C VAL A 49 -20.48 11.38 -8.45
N ASP A 50 -19.19 11.12 -8.29
CA ASP A 50 -18.26 11.00 -9.41
C ASP A 50 -18.45 9.65 -10.13
N VAL A 51 -19.28 9.65 -11.17
CA VAL A 51 -19.61 8.44 -11.96
C VAL A 51 -18.35 7.84 -12.62
N PRO A 52 -17.47 8.60 -13.30
CA PRO A 52 -16.21 8.07 -13.82
C PRO A 52 -15.36 7.36 -12.77
N ARG A 53 -15.27 7.91 -11.55
CA ARG A 53 -14.55 7.28 -10.44
C ARG A 53 -15.19 5.95 -10.03
N LEU A 54 -16.52 5.86 -9.93
CA LEU A 54 -17.19 4.61 -9.57
C LEU A 54 -17.02 3.53 -10.65
N GLU A 55 -17.02 3.90 -11.92
CA GLU A 55 -16.74 2.98 -13.03
C GLU A 55 -15.31 2.44 -12.99
N GLN A 56 -14.36 3.33 -12.68
CA GLN A 56 -12.97 2.95 -12.44
C GLN A 56 -12.88 1.92 -11.30
N VAL A 57 -13.46 2.22 -10.14
CA VAL A 57 -13.47 1.33 -8.97
C VAL A 57 -14.06 -0.02 -9.33
N ARG A 58 -15.22 -0.05 -10.01
CA ARG A 58 -15.87 -1.29 -10.45
C ARG A 58 -14.93 -2.13 -11.32
N ARG A 59 -14.23 -1.51 -12.27
CA ARG A 59 -13.30 -2.21 -13.16
C ARG A 59 -12.12 -2.79 -12.38
N GLU A 60 -11.50 -1.98 -11.52
CA GLU A 60 -10.36 -2.40 -10.72
C GLU A 60 -10.72 -3.52 -9.74
N MET A 61 -11.89 -3.47 -9.08
CA MET A 61 -12.36 -4.56 -8.23
C MET A 61 -12.55 -5.85 -9.04
N GLY A 62 -13.03 -5.77 -10.27
CA GLY A 62 -13.08 -6.95 -11.16
C GLY A 62 -11.69 -7.49 -11.55
N GLN A 63 -10.67 -6.64 -11.58
CA GLN A 63 -9.29 -7.08 -11.78
C GLN A 63 -8.72 -7.73 -10.50
N GLN A 64 -9.05 -7.19 -9.32
CA GLN A 64 -8.67 -7.79 -8.02
C GLN A 64 -9.22 -9.20 -7.90
N ASP A 65 -10.52 -9.38 -8.19
CA ASP A 65 -11.23 -10.65 -8.13
C ASP A 65 -10.60 -11.73 -9.04
N ARG A 66 -10.17 -11.33 -10.25
CA ARG A 66 -9.50 -12.20 -11.21
C ARG A 66 -7.99 -12.36 -10.96
N GLY A 67 -7.42 -11.66 -9.98
CA GLY A 67 -5.97 -11.62 -9.76
C GLY A 67 -5.18 -10.97 -10.90
N THR A 68 -5.82 -10.13 -11.73
CA THR A 68 -5.17 -9.43 -12.85
C THR A 68 -4.91 -7.95 -12.56
N PHE A 69 -5.18 -7.51 -11.33
CA PHE A 69 -4.95 -6.13 -10.91
C PHE A 69 -3.46 -5.83 -10.84
N LYS A 70 -3.08 -4.68 -11.39
CA LYS A 70 -1.71 -4.17 -11.40
C LYS A 70 -1.70 -2.79 -10.78
N VAL A 71 -0.83 -2.58 -9.79
CA VAL A 71 -0.61 -1.25 -9.21
C VAL A 71 0.18 -0.39 -10.21
N CYS A 72 1.24 -0.97 -10.78
CA CYS A 72 2.04 -0.38 -11.85
C CYS A 72 2.04 -1.29 -13.09
N THR A 73 2.26 -0.71 -14.27
CA THR A 73 2.24 -1.45 -15.56
C THR A 73 3.16 -2.67 -15.59
N HIS A 74 4.30 -2.58 -14.89
CA HIS A 74 5.34 -3.61 -14.83
C HIS A 74 5.10 -4.68 -13.75
N ASP A 75 4.11 -4.49 -12.88
CA ASP A 75 3.85 -5.43 -11.79
C ASP A 75 3.17 -6.70 -12.31
N PRO A 76 3.46 -7.87 -11.71
CA PRO A 76 2.64 -9.05 -11.90
C PRO A 76 1.21 -8.75 -11.42
N GLY A 77 0.21 -9.27 -12.13
CA GLY A 77 -1.17 -9.20 -11.69
C GLY A 77 -1.34 -9.93 -10.37
N ALA A 78 -1.91 -9.27 -9.36
CA ALA A 78 -2.13 -9.85 -8.03
C ALA A 78 -3.21 -9.09 -7.26
N PHE A 79 -3.68 -9.70 -6.17
CA PHE A 79 -4.53 -9.02 -5.21
C PHE A 79 -3.71 -8.01 -4.38
N SER A 80 -4.14 -6.75 -4.32
CA SER A 80 -3.51 -5.69 -3.54
C SER A 80 -4.41 -5.27 -2.39
N VAL A 81 -3.96 -5.51 -1.15
CA VAL A 81 -4.72 -5.15 0.06
C VAL A 81 -5.00 -3.65 0.15
N HIS A 82 -4.01 -2.80 -0.15
CA HIS A 82 -4.20 -1.33 -0.12
C HIS A 82 -5.21 -0.87 -1.17
N SER A 83 -5.11 -1.38 -2.40
CA SER A 83 -6.01 -1.00 -3.49
C SER A 83 -7.42 -1.51 -3.21
N ALA A 84 -7.55 -2.76 -2.75
CA ALA A 84 -8.83 -3.33 -2.30
C ALA A 84 -9.45 -2.49 -1.18
N PHE A 85 -8.68 -2.07 -0.18
CA PHE A 85 -9.19 -1.19 0.88
C PHE A 85 -9.71 0.14 0.33
N SER A 86 -8.92 0.80 -0.52
CA SER A 86 -9.31 2.06 -1.17
C SER A 86 -10.62 1.91 -1.96
N GLN A 87 -10.74 0.83 -2.74
CA GLN A 87 -11.95 0.53 -3.52
C GLN A 87 -13.17 0.24 -2.65
N VAL A 88 -13.01 -0.54 -1.57
CA VAL A 88 -14.11 -0.84 -0.64
C VAL A 88 -14.60 0.42 0.06
N ARG A 89 -13.73 1.40 0.34
CA ARG A 89 -14.16 2.69 0.90
C ARG A 89 -15.09 3.46 -0.04
N GLU A 90 -14.84 3.41 -1.35
CA GLU A 90 -15.69 4.05 -2.37
C GLU A 90 -17.07 3.38 -2.41
N VAL A 91 -17.12 2.04 -2.28
CA VAL A 91 -18.38 1.30 -2.17
C VAL A 91 -19.14 1.69 -0.90
N VAL A 92 -18.44 1.75 0.24
CA VAL A 92 -19.05 2.16 1.52
C VAL A 92 -19.63 3.58 1.42
N ALA A 93 -18.93 4.50 0.76
CA ALA A 93 -19.39 5.88 0.60
C ALA A 93 -20.74 6.01 -0.14
N VAL A 94 -21.06 5.05 -1.00
CA VAL A 94 -22.32 5.02 -1.78
C VAL A 94 -23.32 3.98 -1.27
N THR A 95 -23.00 3.26 -0.20
CA THR A 95 -23.87 2.23 0.39
C THR A 95 -24.61 2.81 1.58
N SER A 96 -25.95 2.78 1.54
CA SER A 96 -26.76 3.13 2.71
C SER A 96 -26.51 2.14 3.86
N ILE A 97 -26.43 2.63 5.09
CA ILE A 97 -26.29 1.80 6.30
C ILE A 97 -27.43 0.78 6.43
N GLY A 98 -28.63 1.12 5.93
CA GLY A 98 -29.79 0.21 5.93
C GLY A 98 -29.77 -0.84 4.80
N HIS A 99 -28.77 -0.84 3.92
CA HIS A 99 -28.67 -1.83 2.86
C HIS A 99 -28.39 -3.23 3.46
N PRO A 100 -29.07 -4.31 3.01
CA PRO A 100 -28.89 -5.64 3.59
C PRO A 100 -27.43 -6.13 3.56
N ASP A 101 -26.68 -5.75 2.53
CA ASP A 101 -25.26 -6.12 2.39
C ASP A 101 -24.28 -5.16 3.08
N ALA A 102 -24.74 -4.08 3.74
CA ALA A 102 -23.85 -3.09 4.35
C ALA A 102 -22.97 -3.70 5.45
N GLY A 103 -23.55 -4.57 6.30
CA GLY A 103 -22.83 -5.21 7.41
C GLY A 103 -21.60 -6.01 6.96
N PRO A 104 -21.74 -6.98 6.03
CA PRO A 104 -20.61 -7.70 5.45
C PRO A 104 -19.55 -6.79 4.80
N ILE A 105 -19.96 -5.75 4.07
CA ILE A 105 -19.04 -4.79 3.41
C ILE A 105 -18.23 -4.02 4.46
N LEU A 106 -18.87 -3.52 5.51
CA LEU A 106 -18.20 -2.80 6.59
C LEU A 106 -17.21 -3.69 7.35
N ARG A 107 -17.53 -4.97 7.58
CA ARG A 107 -16.60 -5.94 8.19
C ARG A 107 -15.39 -6.24 7.29
N LEU A 108 -15.59 -6.30 5.97
CA LEU A 108 -14.49 -6.42 5.02
C LEU A 108 -13.62 -5.15 5.05
N ALA A 109 -14.23 -3.96 5.06
CA ALA A 109 -13.52 -2.68 5.14
C ALA A 109 -12.63 -2.61 6.39
N GLY A 110 -13.16 -2.99 7.56
CA GLY A 110 -12.38 -3.05 8.80
C GLY A 110 -11.21 -4.02 8.72
N ALA A 111 -11.45 -5.24 8.22
CA ALA A 111 -10.38 -6.24 8.09
C ALA A 111 -9.25 -5.81 7.13
N LEU A 112 -9.61 -5.13 6.04
CA LEU A 112 -8.65 -4.55 5.12
C LEU A 112 -7.90 -3.37 5.76
N ALA A 113 -8.58 -2.52 6.52
CA ALA A 113 -7.96 -1.41 7.25
C ALA A 113 -6.92 -1.90 8.26
N ASP A 114 -7.27 -2.90 9.07
CA ASP A 114 -6.36 -3.51 10.05
C ASP A 114 -5.12 -4.10 9.37
N LEU A 115 -5.32 -4.77 8.22
CA LEU A 115 -4.22 -5.36 7.47
C LEU A 115 -3.31 -4.27 6.87
N VAL A 116 -3.89 -3.23 6.26
CA VAL A 116 -3.14 -2.06 5.77
C VAL A 116 -2.30 -1.46 6.91
N ALA A 117 -2.91 -1.19 8.07
CA ALA A 117 -2.22 -0.61 9.22
C ALA A 117 -1.05 -1.50 9.68
N SER A 118 -1.26 -2.82 9.81
CA SER A 118 -0.22 -3.75 10.20
C SER A 118 0.95 -3.79 9.20
N THR A 119 0.66 -3.72 7.89
CA THR A 119 1.70 -3.71 6.87
C THR A 119 2.51 -2.41 6.85
N GLU A 120 1.89 -1.27 7.15
CA GLU A 120 2.60 0.01 7.25
C GLU A 120 3.51 0.06 8.48
N ILE A 121 3.04 -0.43 9.63
CA ILE A 121 3.87 -0.56 10.83
C ILE A 121 5.10 -1.43 10.54
N ALA A 122 4.91 -2.60 9.92
CA ALA A 122 6.02 -3.49 9.59
C ALA A 122 7.03 -2.85 8.62
N ARG A 123 6.54 -2.13 7.60
CA ARG A 123 7.39 -1.35 6.68
C ARG A 123 8.19 -0.27 7.40
N GLN A 124 7.56 0.42 8.34
CA GLN A 124 8.22 1.47 9.11
C GLN A 124 9.32 0.89 10.00
N SER A 125 9.05 -0.20 10.72
CA SER A 125 10.05 -0.86 11.56
C SER A 125 11.26 -1.35 10.77
N GLU A 126 11.06 -1.88 9.54
CA GLU A 126 12.19 -2.23 8.66
C GLU A 126 13.01 -1.01 8.25
N ARG A 127 12.36 0.11 7.89
CA ARG A 127 13.05 1.36 7.53
C ARG A 127 13.85 1.92 8.70
N GLU A 128 13.30 1.85 9.90
CA GLU A 128 13.98 2.28 11.13
C GLU A 128 15.19 1.38 11.42
N THR A 129 15.04 0.06 11.29
CA THR A 129 16.15 -0.89 11.43
C THR A 129 17.25 -0.65 10.40
N ALA A 130 16.89 -0.41 9.13
CA ALA A 130 17.85 -0.09 8.08
C ALA A 130 18.59 1.22 8.34
N ARG A 131 17.89 2.25 8.88
CA ARG A 131 18.52 3.52 9.27
C ARG A 131 19.45 3.35 10.47
N ALA A 132 19.06 2.59 11.48
CA ALA A 132 19.86 2.33 12.68
C ALA A 132 21.12 1.48 12.38
N GLY A 133 21.06 0.59 11.39
CA GLY A 133 22.22 -0.18 10.91
C GLY A 133 23.23 0.62 10.08
N THR A 134 22.91 1.86 9.70
CA THR A 134 23.83 2.75 8.97
C THR A 134 24.61 3.60 9.98
N VAL A 135 25.77 3.11 10.44
CA VAL A 135 26.69 3.85 11.33
C VAL A 135 27.21 5.11 10.62
N PRO A 136 27.29 6.29 11.26
CA PRO A 136 27.90 7.47 10.66
C PRO A 136 29.37 7.22 10.33
N ALA A 137 29.81 7.61 9.13
CA ALA A 137 31.21 7.58 8.75
C ALA A 137 32.04 8.30 9.83
N GLN A 138 32.90 7.53 10.50
CA GLN A 138 33.84 7.99 11.51
C GLN A 138 34.60 9.21 10.94
N GLN A 139 34.44 10.37 11.59
CA GLN A 139 35.28 11.54 11.30
C GLN A 139 36.72 11.11 11.52
N VAL A 140 37.46 10.94 10.43
CA VAL A 140 38.91 10.76 10.45
C VAL A 140 39.51 12.07 10.96
N ASP A 141 39.96 12.02 12.21
CA ASP A 141 40.70 13.07 12.87
C ASP A 141 41.93 13.42 12.03
N GLY A 142 41.92 14.63 11.46
CA GLY A 142 42.95 15.13 10.58
C GLY A 142 44.22 15.43 11.37
N GLY A 143 45.04 14.40 11.57
CA GLY A 143 46.37 14.49 12.17
C GLY A 143 47.23 15.56 11.49
N ARG A 144 47.36 16.69 12.18
CA ARG A 144 48.22 17.83 11.89
C ARG A 144 49.68 17.38 11.73
N ARG A 145 50.19 17.33 10.48
CA ARG A 145 51.62 17.24 10.22
C ARG A 145 52.26 18.61 10.48
N GLU A 146 52.88 18.77 11.63
CA GLU A 146 53.87 19.84 11.86
C GLU A 146 55.08 19.57 10.95
N ARG A 147 55.32 20.48 10.00
CA ARG A 147 56.61 20.60 9.33
C ARG A 147 57.57 21.29 10.30
N ALA A 148 58.56 20.56 10.77
CA ALA A 148 59.73 21.17 11.39
C ALA A 148 60.65 21.66 10.27
N ASP A 149 60.76 22.98 10.16
CA ASP A 149 61.86 23.64 9.46
C ASP A 149 63.16 23.36 10.23
N SER A 150 64.20 22.92 9.53
CA SER A 150 65.55 22.84 10.06
C SER A 150 66.53 23.14 8.94
N GLU A 151 66.64 24.43 8.62
CA GLU A 151 67.85 25.02 8.06
C GLU A 151 68.48 25.87 9.15
N GLN A 152 69.57 25.37 9.76
CA GLN A 152 70.58 26.25 10.34
C GLN A 152 71.96 25.62 10.15
N THR A 153 72.59 26.02 9.05
CA THR A 153 73.98 25.82 8.70
C THR A 153 74.83 26.83 9.45
N GLU A 154 75.68 26.41 10.39
CA GLU A 154 76.85 27.20 10.79
C GLU A 154 78.10 26.31 11.04
N ARG A 155 79.10 26.55 10.17
CA ARG A 155 80.55 26.69 10.43
C ARG A 155 81.33 25.57 11.16
N GLY A 156 82.09 24.81 10.36
CA GLY A 156 83.57 24.89 10.26
C GLY A 156 84.46 24.48 11.45
N THR A 157 85.28 23.44 11.26
CA THR A 157 86.73 23.32 11.61
C THR A 157 87.21 21.96 11.05
N ARG A 158 88.26 21.83 10.24
CA ARG A 158 89.68 22.20 10.41
C ARG A 158 90.35 22.35 9.04
#